data_AF-A0A539DS19-F1
#
_entry.id   AF-A0A539DS19-F1
#
_cell.length_a   1.000
_cell.length_b   1.000
_cell.length_c   1.000
_cell.angle_alpha   90.00
_cell.angle_beta   90.00
_cell.angle_gamma   90.00
#
_symmetry.space_group_name_H-M   'P 1'
#
loop_
_entity.id
_entity.type
_entity.pdbx_description
1 polymer ?
#
loop_
_entity_poly.entity_id
_entity_poly.type
_entity_poly.pdbx_seq_one_letter_code
_entity_poly.pdbx_strand_id
1 'polypeptide(L)'
;PWRVRIRRAGRLYRLPLYLSPILLLTAVVTSALLLSFEELTLSDWQSWFFILMGGIAASALSVPLVNLLVTLLLPPRSLPRLDFSTGIPDIYRTMVVVPTLLSSTQEVDALCEALEIRYLGNRDTNLFFALLTDFRDAPQESQPGDEALLAYARTAIVTLNQTYSDDRPAIFYLLHRPRTWNPHEGVWMGYERKRGKLEQFNALLRGAAPQAFMEIVGDRTTFNSIKYVITLDTDTQLPRDAARSLVGNLAHPLNRPLYDAAKGRVVAGYAILQPRASISLTSAALSRFTQLFAGETGLDPYTREVSDLYQDLFGEGSFIGKGIYDVDAFRQAVDGRFPENLILSHDLLESGYARSALVTDVDLIEE
;
A
#
# COMPACT_ATOMS: atom_id res chain seq x y z
N PRO A 1 5.60 27.93 20.23
CA PRO A 1 7.04 28.20 20.09
C PRO A 1 7.44 28.54 18.65
N TRP A 2 8.27 29.57 18.45
CA TRP A 2 8.67 30.12 17.14
C TRP A 2 9.21 29.06 16.16
N ARG A 3 9.98 28.08 16.66
CA ARG A 3 10.46 26.92 15.85
C ARG A 3 9.33 26.11 15.21
N VAL A 4 8.18 25.97 15.88
CA VAL A 4 7.00 25.27 15.35
C VAL A 4 6.31 26.11 14.27
N ARG A 5 6.30 27.45 14.40
CA ARG A 5 5.77 28.35 13.37
C ARG A 5 6.66 28.38 12.13
N ILE A 6 7.99 28.42 12.31
CA ILE A 6 8.96 28.30 11.21
C ILE A 6 8.84 26.94 10.52
N ARG A 7 8.71 25.84 11.27
CA ARG A 7 8.51 24.50 10.71
C ARG A 7 7.16 24.34 9.99
N ARG A 8 6.11 25.08 10.41
CA ARG A 8 4.83 25.15 9.70
C ARG A 8 4.91 26.02 8.44
N ALA A 9 5.55 27.18 8.50
CA ALA A 9 5.78 28.05 7.34
C ALA A 9 6.67 27.37 6.29
N GLY A 10 7.70 26.65 6.74
CA GLY A 10 8.58 25.84 5.90
C GLY A 10 7.84 24.78 5.09
N ARG A 11 6.66 24.31 5.52
CA ARG A 11 5.86 23.35 4.72
C ARG A 11 5.45 23.91 3.35
N LEU A 12 5.18 25.21 3.28
CA LEU A 12 4.82 25.89 2.02
C LEU A 12 6.02 26.05 1.09
N TYR A 13 7.24 26.07 1.64
CA TYR A 13 8.47 26.27 0.88
C TYR A 13 9.20 24.97 0.51
N ARG A 14 8.76 23.80 0.99
CA ARG A 14 9.40 22.50 0.67
C ARG A 14 9.45 22.21 -0.82
N LEU A 15 8.31 22.40 -1.50
CA LEU A 15 8.22 22.14 -2.94
C LEU A 15 9.14 23.06 -3.76
N PRO A 16 9.10 24.40 -3.60
CA PRO A 16 10.02 25.26 -4.34
C PRO A 16 11.48 24.98 -3.95
N LEU A 17 11.80 24.74 -2.67
CA LEU A 17 13.17 24.40 -2.25
C LEU A 17 13.69 23.10 -2.87
N TYR A 18 12.82 22.16 -3.21
CA TYR A 18 13.18 20.92 -3.89
C TYR A 18 13.26 21.07 -5.41
N LEU A 19 12.30 21.77 -6.03
CA LEU A 19 12.27 21.95 -7.48
C LEU A 19 13.33 22.94 -7.97
N SER A 20 13.67 23.98 -7.20
CA SER A 20 14.68 24.98 -7.58
C SER A 20 16.05 24.38 -7.91
N PRO A 21 16.68 23.54 -7.06
CA PRO A 21 17.98 22.94 -7.40
C PRO A 21 17.88 21.97 -8.58
N ILE A 22 16.76 21.25 -8.76
CA ILE A 22 16.54 20.38 -9.93
C ILE A 22 16.52 21.22 -11.21
N LEU A 23 15.71 22.29 -11.23
CA LEU A 23 15.59 23.17 -12.39
C LEU A 23 16.91 23.88 -12.69
N LEU A 24 17.63 24.34 -11.66
CA LEU A 24 18.94 24.97 -11.82
C LEU A 24 19.95 23.99 -12.42
N LEU A 25 20.08 22.79 -11.85
CA LEU A 25 21.04 21.79 -12.31
C LEU A 25 20.69 21.32 -13.73
N THR A 26 19.40 21.12 -14.02
CA THR A 26 18.92 20.78 -15.35
C THR A 26 19.30 21.87 -16.35
N ALA A 27 19.03 23.14 -16.03
CA ALA A 27 19.39 24.27 -16.88
C ALA A 27 20.90 24.35 -17.12
N VAL A 28 21.73 24.19 -16.07
CA VAL A 28 23.20 24.22 -16.19
C VAL A 28 23.71 23.10 -17.10
N VAL A 29 23.23 21.87 -16.91
CA VAL A 29 23.66 20.72 -17.72
C VAL A 29 23.18 20.87 -19.17
N THR A 30 21.93 21.28 -19.39
CA THR A 30 21.41 21.53 -20.74
C THR A 30 22.15 22.67 -21.43
N SER A 31 22.44 23.78 -20.74
CA SER A 31 23.23 24.87 -21.31
C SER A 31 24.66 24.43 -21.65
N ALA A 32 25.32 23.65 -20.79
CA ALA A 32 26.65 23.12 -21.08
C ALA A 32 26.67 22.20 -22.32
N LEU A 33 25.65 21.35 -22.46
CA LEU A 33 25.47 20.51 -23.66
C LEU A 33 25.27 21.36 -24.91
N LEU A 34 24.39 22.36 -24.87
CA LEU A 34 24.10 23.22 -26.02
C LEU A 34 25.31 24.06 -26.44
N LEU A 35 26.10 24.58 -25.49
CA LEU A 35 27.34 25.30 -25.78
C LEU A 35 28.41 24.42 -26.45
N SER A 36 28.29 23.09 -26.37
CA SER A 36 29.18 22.15 -27.05
C SER A 36 28.87 21.97 -28.54
N PHE A 37 27.73 22.50 -29.02
CA PHE A 37 27.33 22.48 -30.42
C PHE A 37 27.49 23.88 -31.03
N GLU A 38 28.61 24.12 -31.70
CA GLU A 38 28.97 25.43 -32.27
C GLU A 38 28.02 25.92 -33.40
N GLU A 39 27.20 25.03 -33.97
CA GLU A 39 26.36 25.31 -35.16
C GLU A 39 24.87 25.60 -34.85
N LEU A 40 24.44 25.55 -33.59
CA LEU A 40 23.02 25.75 -33.24
C LEU A 40 22.66 27.24 -33.16
N THR A 41 21.92 27.73 -34.16
CA THR A 41 21.33 29.08 -34.12
C THR A 41 20.00 29.06 -33.38
N LEU A 42 19.80 29.97 -32.42
CA LEU A 42 18.62 30.02 -31.53
C LEU A 42 17.28 30.33 -32.23
N SER A 43 17.29 30.55 -33.55
CA SER A 43 16.09 30.88 -34.34
C SER A 43 15.50 29.68 -35.09
N ASP A 44 16.15 28.52 -35.07
CA ASP A 44 15.69 27.32 -35.78
C ASP A 44 14.86 26.40 -34.85
N TRP A 45 13.84 25.74 -35.40
CA TRP A 45 13.01 24.80 -34.66
C TRP A 45 13.83 23.61 -34.12
N GLN A 46 14.95 23.30 -34.81
CA GLN A 46 15.91 22.28 -34.41
C GLN A 46 16.54 22.60 -33.05
N SER A 47 16.87 23.87 -32.79
CA SER A 47 17.43 24.31 -31.51
C SER A 47 16.44 24.13 -30.36
N TRP A 48 15.16 24.43 -30.57
CA TRP A 48 14.13 24.17 -29.57
C TRP A 48 13.93 22.68 -29.29
N PHE A 49 14.01 21.85 -30.34
CA PHE A 49 13.99 20.39 -30.19
C PHE A 49 15.17 19.89 -29.33
N PHE A 50 16.41 20.35 -29.61
CA PHE A 50 17.58 19.96 -28.82
C PHE A 50 17.56 20.51 -27.40
N ILE A 51 17.04 21.72 -27.16
CA ILE A 51 16.82 22.26 -25.82
C ILE A 51 15.85 21.36 -25.04
N LEU A 52 14.74 20.97 -25.66
CA LEU A 52 13.74 20.13 -25.00
C LEU A 52 14.30 18.73 -24.68
N MET A 53 14.90 18.06 -25.66
CA MET A 53 15.48 16.73 -25.48
C MET A 53 16.66 16.75 -24.51
N GLY A 54 17.55 17.75 -24.63
CA GLY A 54 18.66 17.97 -23.70
C GLY A 54 18.18 18.32 -22.30
N GLY A 55 17.06 19.04 -22.16
CA GLY A 55 16.38 19.30 -20.89
C GLY A 55 15.89 18.03 -20.22
N ILE A 56 15.20 17.16 -20.97
CA ILE A 56 14.72 15.87 -20.47
C ILE A 56 15.91 14.99 -20.04
N ALA A 57 16.93 14.85 -20.89
CA ALA A 57 18.13 14.07 -20.58
C ALA A 57 18.89 14.61 -19.35
N ALA A 58 19.06 15.93 -19.25
CA ALA A 58 19.68 16.58 -18.11
C ALA A 58 18.88 16.40 -16.82
N SER A 59 17.54 16.40 -16.91
CA SER A 59 16.66 16.19 -15.74
C SER A 59 16.81 14.78 -15.17
N ALA A 60 17.05 13.78 -16.02
CA ALA A 60 17.27 12.39 -15.60
C ALA A 60 18.53 12.23 -14.73
N LEU A 61 19.55 13.08 -14.92
CA LEU A 61 20.71 13.16 -14.04
C LEU A 61 20.46 14.06 -12.82
N SER A 62 19.76 15.17 -13.03
CA SER A 62 19.58 16.20 -12.01
C SER A 62 18.72 15.73 -10.84
N VAL A 63 17.64 15.00 -11.11
CA VAL A 63 16.71 14.51 -10.08
C VAL A 63 17.40 13.55 -9.11
N PRO A 64 18.08 12.46 -9.54
CA PRO A 64 18.78 11.56 -8.62
C PRO A 64 19.87 12.25 -7.80
N LEU A 65 20.62 13.19 -8.37
CA LEU A 65 21.65 13.93 -7.66
C LEU A 65 21.07 14.82 -6.56
N VAL A 66 19.98 15.53 -6.84
CA VAL A 66 19.28 16.32 -5.82
C VAL A 66 18.67 15.39 -4.77
N ASN A 67 18.10 14.26 -5.16
CA ASN A 67 17.57 13.28 -4.21
C ASN A 67 18.65 12.78 -3.26
N LEU A 68 19.82 12.41 -3.79
CA LEU A 68 20.99 12.02 -2.99
C LEU A 68 21.43 13.15 -2.04
N LEU A 69 21.46 14.38 -2.52
CA LEU A 69 21.80 15.52 -1.68
C LEU A 69 20.80 15.69 -0.52
N VAL A 70 19.50 15.52 -0.79
CA VAL A 70 18.47 15.62 0.24
C VAL A 70 18.61 14.51 1.28
N THR A 71 18.85 13.26 0.87
CA THR A 71 19.04 12.13 1.81
C THR A 71 20.31 12.26 2.64
N LEU A 72 21.34 12.94 2.14
CA LEU A 72 22.56 13.26 2.90
C LEU A 72 22.38 14.41 3.90
N LEU A 73 21.50 15.36 3.61
CA LEU A 73 21.32 16.58 4.42
C LEU A 73 20.21 16.47 5.47
N LEU A 74 19.17 15.69 5.19
CA LEU A 74 18.01 15.53 6.07
C LEU A 74 18.11 14.23 6.87
N PRO A 75 17.85 14.27 8.19
CA PRO A 75 17.75 13.04 8.96
C PRO A 75 16.49 12.27 8.57
N PRO A 76 16.54 10.92 8.58
CA PRO A 76 15.37 10.08 8.37
C PRO A 76 14.25 10.43 9.36
N ARG A 77 13.01 10.38 8.89
CA ARG A 77 11.83 10.68 9.70
C ARG A 77 11.08 9.42 10.11
N SER A 78 11.52 8.84 11.22
CA SER A 78 10.84 7.70 11.85
C SER A 78 9.48 8.09 12.43
N LEU A 79 8.58 7.10 12.45
CA LEU A 79 7.25 7.23 13.03
C LEU A 79 7.24 6.67 14.46
N PRO A 80 6.72 7.42 15.44
CA PRO A 80 6.56 6.88 16.78
C PRO A 80 5.53 5.75 16.79
N ARG A 81 5.68 4.80 17.72
CA ARG A 81 4.76 3.69 17.93
C ARG A 81 4.46 3.49 19.40
N LEU A 82 3.26 2.99 19.70
CA LEU A 82 2.95 2.41 21.00
C LEU A 82 3.55 1.00 21.11
N ASP A 83 3.87 0.58 22.33
CA ASP A 83 4.36 -0.77 22.59
C ASP A 83 3.17 -1.72 22.79
N PHE A 84 2.96 -2.60 21.80
CA PHE A 84 1.99 -3.69 21.84
C PHE A 84 2.67 -5.07 21.87
N SER A 85 3.87 -5.15 22.45
CA SER A 85 4.58 -6.42 22.64
C SER A 85 3.77 -7.46 23.42
N THR A 86 2.92 -7.03 24.35
CA THR A 86 2.02 -7.90 25.14
C THR A 86 0.68 -8.20 24.46
N GLY A 87 0.38 -7.58 23.32
CA GLY A 87 -0.82 -7.81 22.53
C GLY A 87 -1.56 -6.53 22.13
N ILE A 88 -2.43 -6.65 21.12
CA ILE A 88 -3.23 -5.54 20.57
C ILE A 88 -4.47 -5.31 21.44
N PRO A 89 -4.72 -4.08 21.92
CA PRO A 89 -5.95 -3.74 22.65
C PRO A 89 -7.22 -3.87 21.79
N ASP A 90 -8.37 -4.15 22.41
CA ASP A 90 -9.66 -4.32 21.71
C ASP A 90 -10.06 -3.14 20.81
N ILE A 91 -9.73 -1.92 21.23
CA ILE A 91 -10.03 -0.69 20.49
C ILE A 91 -9.24 -0.56 19.18
N TYR A 92 -8.18 -1.36 19.02
CA TYR A 92 -7.30 -1.40 17.86
C TYR A 92 -7.36 -2.74 17.12
N ARG A 93 -8.47 -3.48 17.27
CA ARG A 93 -8.71 -4.71 16.51
C ARG A 93 -8.43 -4.51 15.04
N THR A 94 -7.68 -5.46 14.48
CA THR A 94 -7.11 -5.32 13.15
C THR A 94 -7.39 -6.57 12.35
N MET A 95 -7.66 -6.42 11.04
CA MET A 95 -7.80 -7.54 10.14
C MET A 95 -6.74 -7.47 9.04
N VAL A 96 -5.96 -8.53 8.88
CA VAL A 96 -5.08 -8.74 7.74
C VAL A 96 -5.92 -9.29 6.59
N VAL A 97 -5.90 -8.62 5.44
CA VAL A 97 -6.67 -9.00 4.26
C VAL A 97 -5.74 -9.28 3.08
N VAL A 98 -6.04 -10.35 2.34
CA VAL A 98 -5.33 -10.72 1.11
C VAL A 98 -6.34 -10.70 -0.05
N PRO A 99 -6.37 -9.63 -0.86
CA PRO A 99 -7.21 -9.56 -2.05
C PRO A 99 -6.64 -10.45 -3.16
N THR A 100 -7.36 -11.51 -3.55
CA THR A 100 -6.86 -12.51 -4.51
C THR A 100 -7.97 -13.04 -5.42
N LEU A 101 -7.61 -13.81 -6.45
CA LEU A 101 -8.54 -14.54 -7.31
C LEU A 101 -8.54 -16.02 -6.91
N LEU A 102 -9.70 -16.67 -7.03
CA LEU A 102 -9.78 -18.12 -6.95
C LEU A 102 -9.70 -18.70 -8.36
N SER A 103 -8.72 -19.58 -8.59
CA SER A 103 -8.60 -20.25 -9.89
C SER A 103 -8.57 -21.77 -9.86
N SER A 104 -8.04 -22.37 -8.79
CA SER A 104 -7.97 -23.81 -8.66
C SER A 104 -7.98 -24.23 -7.19
N THR A 105 -8.26 -25.50 -6.92
CA THR A 105 -8.20 -26.05 -5.56
C THR A 105 -6.78 -26.00 -5.01
N GLN A 106 -5.76 -26.20 -5.85
CA GLN A 106 -4.35 -26.10 -5.44
C GLN A 106 -3.97 -24.67 -5.01
N GLU A 107 -4.50 -23.66 -5.71
CA GLU A 107 -4.27 -22.27 -5.31
C GLU A 107 -5.01 -21.95 -4.00
N VAL A 108 -6.22 -22.49 -3.80
CA VAL A 108 -6.93 -22.38 -2.52
C VAL A 108 -6.12 -22.97 -1.37
N ASP A 109 -5.51 -24.14 -1.57
CA ASP A 109 -4.65 -24.78 -0.57
C ASP A 109 -3.44 -23.90 -0.23
N ALA A 110 -2.75 -23.39 -1.25
CA ALA A 110 -1.61 -22.48 -1.07
C ALA A 110 -2.01 -21.16 -0.37
N LEU A 111 -3.19 -20.62 -0.68
CA LEU A 111 -3.72 -19.43 0.00
C LEU A 111 -4.02 -19.70 1.48
N CYS A 112 -4.57 -20.87 1.81
CA CYS A 112 -4.85 -21.26 3.19
C CYS A 112 -3.55 -21.48 3.98
N GLU A 113 -2.57 -22.17 3.40
CA GLU A 113 -1.24 -22.35 3.98
C GLU A 113 -0.57 -20.99 4.23
N ALA A 114 -0.61 -20.09 3.25
CA ALA A 114 -0.03 -18.76 3.38
C ALA A 114 -0.76 -17.91 4.45
N LEU A 115 -2.08 -18.06 4.62
CA LEU A 115 -2.81 -17.43 5.73
C LEU A 115 -2.39 -18.00 7.08
N GLU A 116 -2.25 -19.32 7.16
CA GLU A 116 -1.80 -20.02 8.36
C GLU A 116 -0.41 -19.54 8.79
N ILE A 117 0.54 -19.46 7.86
CA ILE A 117 1.89 -18.92 8.12
C ILE A 117 1.83 -17.50 8.68
N ARG A 118 1.01 -16.61 8.07
CA ARG A 118 0.84 -15.23 8.55
C ARG A 118 0.26 -15.18 9.96
N TYR A 119 -0.71 -16.04 10.26
CA TYR A 119 -1.27 -16.19 11.61
C TYR A 119 -0.23 -16.70 12.61
N LEU A 120 0.51 -17.76 12.28
CA LEU A 120 1.56 -18.33 13.14
C LEU A 120 2.65 -17.31 13.46
N GLY A 121 3.02 -16.46 12.50
CA GLY A 121 3.96 -15.36 12.70
C GLY A 121 3.40 -14.17 13.49
N ASN A 122 2.08 -13.99 13.54
CA ASN A 122 1.43 -12.82 14.12
C ASN A 122 0.24 -13.20 15.03
N ARG A 123 0.44 -14.16 15.93
CA ARG A 123 -0.62 -14.58 16.87
C ARG A 123 -0.97 -13.46 17.85
N ASP A 124 -2.23 -13.05 17.84
CA ASP A 124 -2.80 -12.05 18.74
C ASP A 124 -4.33 -12.21 18.81
N THR A 125 -4.92 -12.06 20.00
CA THR A 125 -6.38 -12.20 20.22
C THR A 125 -7.22 -11.19 19.44
N ASN A 126 -6.65 -10.03 19.06
CA ASN A 126 -7.32 -8.95 18.36
C ASN A 126 -6.84 -8.74 16.91
N LEU A 127 -6.12 -9.73 16.36
CA LEU A 127 -5.74 -9.75 14.94
C LEU A 127 -6.50 -10.86 14.20
N PHE A 128 -7.12 -10.55 13.07
CA PHE A 128 -7.89 -11.52 12.27
C PHE A 128 -7.32 -11.61 10.85
N PHE A 129 -7.64 -12.68 10.12
CA PHE A 129 -7.09 -12.94 8.79
C PHE A 129 -8.20 -13.25 7.80
N ALA A 130 -8.21 -12.60 6.64
CA ALA A 130 -9.26 -12.76 5.65
C ALA A 130 -8.72 -12.86 4.22
N LEU A 131 -9.32 -13.76 3.43
CA LEU A 131 -9.21 -13.72 1.97
C LEU A 131 -10.36 -12.89 1.41
N LEU A 132 -10.03 -11.87 0.59
CA LEU A 132 -11.01 -11.15 -0.21
C LEU A 132 -10.92 -11.66 -1.64
N THR A 133 -11.91 -12.42 -2.08
CA THR A 133 -11.81 -13.25 -3.27
C THR A 133 -12.82 -12.89 -4.34
N ASP A 134 -12.39 -12.96 -5.59
CA ASP A 134 -13.26 -13.01 -6.76
C ASP A 134 -12.94 -14.27 -7.57
N PHE A 135 -13.82 -14.62 -8.50
CA PHE A 135 -13.42 -15.50 -9.59
C PHE A 135 -12.63 -14.76 -10.68
N ARG A 136 -11.93 -15.53 -11.52
CA ARG A 136 -11.33 -15.01 -12.76
C ARG A 136 -12.39 -14.46 -13.71
N ASP A 137 -11.97 -13.48 -14.52
CA ASP A 137 -12.80 -12.87 -15.56
C ASP A 137 -13.36 -13.92 -16.52
N ALA A 138 -14.63 -13.78 -16.91
CA ALA A 138 -15.36 -14.80 -17.67
C ALA A 138 -16.39 -14.21 -18.64
N PRO A 139 -16.79 -14.95 -19.69
CA PRO A 139 -17.82 -14.50 -20.63
C PRO A 139 -19.25 -14.55 -20.07
N GLN A 140 -19.47 -15.21 -18.93
CA GLN A 140 -20.76 -15.31 -18.24
C GLN A 140 -20.57 -15.05 -16.74
N GLU A 141 -21.64 -14.61 -16.07
CA GLU A 141 -21.65 -14.31 -14.63
C GLU A 141 -21.19 -15.51 -13.80
N SER A 142 -21.73 -16.70 -14.10
CA SER A 142 -21.35 -17.97 -13.51
C SER A 142 -20.75 -18.88 -14.57
N GLN A 143 -19.72 -19.64 -14.20
CA GLN A 143 -19.07 -20.67 -15.00
C GLN A 143 -19.27 -22.04 -14.34
N PRO A 144 -19.23 -23.13 -15.14
CA PRO A 144 -19.19 -24.48 -14.60
C PRO A 144 -17.97 -24.65 -13.68
N GLY A 145 -18.20 -25.14 -12.45
CA GLY A 145 -17.14 -25.39 -11.46
C GLY A 145 -16.91 -24.26 -10.45
N ASP A 146 -17.46 -23.06 -10.67
CA ASP A 146 -17.35 -21.95 -9.71
C ASP A 146 -17.91 -22.33 -8.32
N GLU A 147 -19.10 -22.93 -8.28
CA GLU A 147 -19.75 -23.36 -7.04
C GLU A 147 -18.91 -24.42 -6.31
N ALA A 148 -18.34 -25.38 -7.03
CA ALA A 148 -17.49 -26.41 -6.47
C ALA A 148 -16.18 -25.82 -5.89
N LEU A 149 -15.58 -24.86 -6.60
CA LEU A 149 -14.37 -24.17 -6.15
C LEU A 149 -14.63 -23.30 -4.91
N LEU A 150 -15.76 -22.58 -4.89
CA LEU A 150 -16.17 -21.78 -3.74
C LEU A 150 -16.50 -22.66 -2.52
N ALA A 151 -17.21 -23.78 -2.72
CA ALA A 151 -17.49 -24.75 -1.67
C ALA A 151 -16.21 -25.36 -1.09
N TYR A 152 -15.21 -25.61 -1.94
CA TYR A 152 -13.89 -26.06 -1.52
C TYR A 152 -13.18 -25.00 -0.66
N ALA A 153 -13.12 -23.74 -1.11
CA ALA A 153 -12.53 -22.64 -0.35
C ALA A 153 -13.23 -22.41 1.00
N ARG A 154 -14.56 -22.49 1.02
CA ARG A 154 -15.37 -22.44 2.25
C ARG A 154 -14.96 -23.56 3.21
N THR A 155 -14.88 -24.79 2.72
CA THR A 155 -14.50 -25.95 3.53
C THR A 155 -13.08 -25.82 4.07
N ALA A 156 -12.12 -25.36 3.26
CA ALA A 156 -10.73 -25.16 3.67
C ALA A 156 -10.62 -24.16 4.83
N ILE A 157 -11.30 -23.02 4.75
CA ILE A 157 -11.30 -22.00 5.82
C ILE A 157 -12.03 -22.48 7.08
N VAL A 158 -13.11 -23.26 6.94
CA VAL A 158 -13.80 -23.87 8.09
C VAL A 158 -12.87 -24.88 8.79
N THR A 159 -12.20 -25.75 8.03
CA THR A 159 -11.23 -26.71 8.56
C THR A 159 -10.08 -25.99 9.26
N LEU A 160 -9.54 -24.93 8.66
CA LEU A 160 -8.47 -24.14 9.27
C LEU A 160 -8.89 -23.50 10.60
N ASN A 161 -10.12 -22.97 10.68
CA ASN A 161 -10.67 -22.49 11.96
C ASN A 161 -10.89 -23.61 12.99
N GLN A 162 -11.25 -24.83 12.56
CA GLN A 162 -11.39 -25.98 13.46
C GLN A 162 -10.03 -26.39 14.04
N THR A 163 -8.98 -26.43 13.22
CA THR A 163 -7.61 -26.73 13.64
C THR A 163 -7.13 -25.80 14.75
N TYR A 164 -7.51 -24.52 14.70
CA TYR A 164 -7.12 -23.50 15.67
C TYR A 164 -8.21 -23.12 16.68
N SER A 165 -9.24 -23.96 16.81
CA SER A 165 -10.37 -23.70 17.71
C SER A 165 -9.98 -23.64 19.19
N ASP A 166 -8.89 -24.31 19.58
CA ASP A 166 -8.32 -24.27 20.93
C ASP A 166 -7.70 -22.91 21.29
N ASP A 167 -7.28 -22.11 20.28
CA ASP A 167 -6.77 -20.75 20.52
C ASP A 167 -7.92 -19.77 20.70
N ARG A 168 -8.77 -19.62 19.67
CA ARG A 168 -9.99 -18.80 19.72
C ARG A 168 -10.91 -19.09 18.52
N PRO A 169 -12.22 -18.80 18.66
CA PRO A 169 -13.15 -18.94 17.55
C PRO A 169 -12.87 -17.92 16.44
N ALA A 170 -13.13 -18.32 15.19
CA ALA A 170 -13.21 -17.45 14.01
C ALA A 170 -11.97 -16.54 13.80
N ILE A 171 -10.81 -17.16 13.59
CA ILE A 171 -9.55 -16.48 13.26
C ILE A 171 -9.49 -16.11 11.77
N PHE A 172 -9.95 -17.05 10.94
CA PHE A 172 -9.82 -16.98 9.48
C PHE A 172 -11.17 -16.73 8.82
N TYR A 173 -11.16 -15.86 7.82
CA TYR A 173 -12.35 -15.40 7.11
C TYR A 173 -12.20 -15.60 5.61
N LEU A 174 -13.31 -15.89 4.95
CA LEU A 174 -13.43 -15.86 3.49
C LEU A 174 -14.55 -14.90 3.15
N LEU A 175 -14.27 -13.92 2.29
CA LEU A 175 -15.28 -13.06 1.71
C LEU A 175 -15.17 -13.17 0.20
N HIS A 176 -16.22 -13.70 -0.42
CA HIS A 176 -16.24 -13.95 -1.86
C HIS A 176 -17.29 -13.09 -2.55
N ARG A 177 -16.88 -12.45 -3.64
CA ARG A 177 -17.74 -11.55 -4.43
C ARG A 177 -18.20 -12.23 -5.72
N PRO A 178 -19.43 -11.95 -6.17
CA PRO A 178 -19.89 -12.40 -7.49
C PRO A 178 -19.17 -11.63 -8.61
N ARG A 179 -19.20 -12.19 -9.83
CA ARG A 179 -18.84 -11.42 -11.03
C ARG A 179 -19.94 -10.44 -11.36
N THR A 180 -19.57 -9.27 -11.86
CA THR A 180 -20.49 -8.24 -12.36
C THR A 180 -20.11 -7.89 -13.79
N TRP A 181 -21.09 -7.60 -14.65
CA TRP A 181 -20.83 -7.21 -16.02
C TRP A 181 -20.10 -5.87 -16.08
N ASN A 182 -18.93 -5.85 -16.71
CA ASN A 182 -18.20 -4.62 -16.99
C ASN A 182 -18.47 -4.16 -18.44
N PRO A 183 -19.18 -3.04 -18.66
CA PRO A 183 -19.50 -2.57 -20.00
C PRO A 183 -18.28 -2.03 -20.77
N HIS A 184 -17.23 -1.58 -20.08
CA HIS A 184 -16.03 -1.04 -20.72
C HIS A 184 -15.11 -2.15 -21.24
N GLU A 185 -15.02 -3.27 -20.52
CA GLU A 185 -14.18 -4.42 -20.90
C GLU A 185 -14.96 -5.53 -21.62
N GLY A 186 -16.30 -5.51 -21.55
CA GLY A 186 -17.14 -6.52 -22.18
C GLY A 186 -17.00 -7.91 -21.55
N VAL A 187 -16.71 -7.98 -20.25
CA VAL A 187 -16.47 -9.23 -19.51
C VAL A 187 -17.18 -9.21 -18.15
N TRP A 188 -17.51 -10.40 -17.64
CA TRP A 188 -17.95 -10.57 -16.26
C TRP A 188 -16.72 -10.69 -15.37
N MET A 189 -16.56 -9.78 -14.41
CA MET A 189 -15.38 -9.69 -13.55
C MET A 189 -15.76 -9.13 -12.17
N GLY A 190 -14.85 -9.25 -11.20
CA GLY A 190 -15.04 -8.63 -9.88
C GLY A 190 -15.08 -7.09 -9.99
N TYR A 191 -16.06 -6.48 -9.32
CA TYR A 191 -16.23 -5.01 -9.28
C TYR A 191 -14.92 -4.32 -8.86
N GLU A 192 -14.43 -3.39 -9.69
CA GLU A 192 -13.25 -2.54 -9.43
C GLU A 192 -11.96 -3.30 -9.03
N ARG A 193 -11.84 -4.59 -9.37
CA ARG A 193 -10.68 -5.45 -9.06
C ARG A 193 -10.21 -5.30 -7.60
N LYS A 194 -8.91 -5.03 -7.37
CA LYS A 194 -8.31 -4.88 -6.03
C LYS A 194 -8.90 -3.71 -5.25
N ARG A 195 -9.14 -2.55 -5.90
CA ARG A 195 -9.76 -1.37 -5.28
C ARG A 195 -11.14 -1.72 -4.72
N GLY A 196 -11.97 -2.33 -5.57
CA GLY A 196 -13.33 -2.71 -5.19
C GLY A 196 -13.39 -3.73 -4.06
N LYS A 197 -12.43 -4.67 -3.99
CA LYS A 197 -12.36 -5.62 -2.87
C LYS A 197 -12.24 -4.88 -1.55
N LEU A 198 -11.30 -3.94 -1.47
CA LEU A 198 -11.07 -3.15 -0.27
C LEU A 198 -12.23 -2.20 0.02
N GLU A 199 -12.78 -1.53 -0.99
CA GLU A 199 -13.90 -0.60 -0.84
C GLU A 199 -15.16 -1.30 -0.31
N GLN A 200 -15.56 -2.41 -0.92
CA GLN A 200 -16.74 -3.18 -0.48
C GLN A 200 -16.49 -3.86 0.87
N PHE A 201 -15.27 -4.32 1.14
CA PHE A 201 -14.92 -4.85 2.45
C PHE A 201 -15.01 -3.77 3.53
N ASN A 202 -14.47 -2.58 3.28
CA ASN A 202 -14.56 -1.44 4.17
C ASN A 202 -16.01 -0.99 4.38
N ALA A 203 -16.85 -1.05 3.34
CA ALA A 203 -18.30 -0.89 3.42
C ALA A 203 -18.94 -1.88 4.41
N LEU A 204 -18.64 -3.16 4.23
CA LEU A 204 -19.14 -4.26 5.05
C LEU A 204 -18.73 -4.13 6.53
N LEU A 205 -17.49 -3.70 6.81
CA LEU A 205 -16.99 -3.46 8.17
C LEU A 205 -17.78 -2.37 8.94
N ARG A 206 -18.62 -1.60 8.26
CA ARG A 206 -19.51 -0.59 8.87
C ARG A 206 -21.00 -0.88 8.61
N GLY A 207 -21.33 -2.11 8.26
CA GLY A 207 -22.71 -2.56 8.03
C GLY A 207 -23.34 -2.06 6.73
N ALA A 208 -22.54 -1.52 5.81
CA ALA A 208 -23.01 -1.13 4.47
C ALA A 208 -22.73 -2.24 3.45
N ALA A 209 -23.51 -2.25 2.36
CA ALA A 209 -23.34 -3.18 1.23
C ALA A 209 -23.19 -4.68 1.59
N PRO A 210 -23.98 -5.27 2.50
CA PRO A 210 -23.88 -6.70 2.85
C PRO A 210 -24.07 -7.63 1.64
N GLN A 211 -24.75 -7.17 0.60
CA GLN A 211 -24.98 -7.89 -0.65
C GLN A 211 -23.79 -7.90 -1.62
N ALA A 212 -22.71 -7.16 -1.31
CA ALA A 212 -21.50 -7.13 -2.16
C ALA A 212 -20.75 -8.47 -2.15
N PHE A 213 -20.94 -9.28 -1.12
CA PHE A 213 -20.33 -10.59 -0.98
C PHE A 213 -21.42 -11.66 -1.03
N MET A 214 -21.28 -12.61 -1.95
CA MET A 214 -22.21 -13.73 -2.09
C MET A 214 -21.95 -14.83 -1.04
N GLU A 215 -20.72 -14.94 -0.55
CA GLU A 215 -20.35 -15.87 0.51
C GLU A 215 -19.45 -15.15 1.54
N ILE A 216 -19.75 -15.37 2.82
CA ILE A 216 -18.94 -14.87 3.94
C ILE A 216 -18.83 -15.98 4.96
N VAL A 217 -17.61 -16.49 5.13
CA VAL A 217 -17.23 -17.45 6.18
C VAL A 217 -16.52 -16.71 7.31
N GLY A 218 -16.93 -16.99 8.55
CA GLY A 218 -16.40 -16.39 9.77
C GLY A 218 -17.44 -15.62 10.58
N ASP A 219 -17.05 -15.09 11.74
CA ASP A 219 -17.95 -14.38 12.64
C ASP A 219 -18.10 -12.89 12.25
N ARG A 220 -19.29 -12.54 11.74
CA ARG A 220 -19.64 -11.18 11.30
C ARG A 220 -19.78 -10.19 12.47
N THR A 221 -19.96 -10.66 13.70
CA THR A 221 -20.14 -9.76 14.86
C THR A 221 -18.89 -8.92 15.13
N THR A 222 -17.72 -9.41 14.75
CA THR A 222 -16.43 -8.74 14.90
C THR A 222 -16.26 -7.55 13.93
N PHE A 223 -16.96 -7.52 12.80
CA PHE A 223 -16.72 -6.56 11.70
C PHE A 223 -16.77 -5.09 12.13
N ASN A 224 -17.79 -4.70 12.90
CA ASN A 224 -17.92 -3.32 13.37
C ASN A 224 -16.82 -2.91 14.38
N SER A 225 -16.13 -3.88 14.98
CA SER A 225 -15.03 -3.63 15.91
C SER A 225 -13.67 -3.49 15.24
N ILE A 226 -13.54 -3.86 13.95
CA ILE A 226 -12.29 -3.73 13.22
C ILE A 226 -11.99 -2.25 13.00
N LYS A 227 -10.89 -1.79 13.60
CA LYS A 227 -10.40 -0.42 13.53
C LYS A 227 -9.40 -0.23 12.40
N TYR A 228 -8.50 -1.19 12.22
CA TYR A 228 -7.45 -1.15 11.21
C TYR A 228 -7.51 -2.34 10.27
N VAL A 229 -7.03 -2.15 9.05
CA VAL A 229 -6.86 -3.22 8.07
C VAL A 229 -5.43 -3.21 7.56
N ILE A 230 -4.80 -4.38 7.53
CA ILE A 230 -3.51 -4.60 6.88
C ILE A 230 -3.79 -5.28 5.54
N THR A 231 -3.61 -4.58 4.43
CA THR A 231 -3.75 -5.16 3.09
C THR A 231 -2.41 -5.68 2.59
N LEU A 232 -2.40 -6.89 2.06
CA LEU A 232 -1.24 -7.59 1.50
C LEU A 232 -1.62 -8.17 0.14
N ASP A 233 -0.65 -8.30 -0.75
CA ASP A 233 -0.83 -9.11 -1.95
C ASP A 233 -0.57 -10.59 -1.66
N THR A 234 -0.99 -11.46 -2.57
CA THR A 234 -0.85 -12.93 -2.44
C THR A 234 0.60 -13.34 -2.21
N ASP A 235 1.53 -12.70 -2.91
CA ASP A 235 2.98 -12.89 -2.88
C ASP A 235 3.70 -12.15 -1.74
N THR A 236 2.94 -11.42 -0.89
CA THR A 236 3.53 -10.61 0.16
C THR A 236 3.49 -11.35 1.48
N GLN A 237 4.66 -11.61 2.04
CA GLN A 237 4.80 -12.19 3.35
C GLN A 237 4.69 -11.10 4.43
N LEU A 238 4.10 -11.49 5.56
CA LEU A 238 4.02 -10.67 6.77
C LEU A 238 4.95 -11.27 7.81
N PRO A 239 6.14 -10.69 8.03
CA PRO A 239 7.09 -11.20 9.00
C PRO A 239 6.52 -11.28 10.41
N ARG A 240 7.21 -12.03 11.27
CA ARG A 240 6.83 -12.21 12.66
C ARG A 240 6.72 -10.85 13.36
N ASP A 241 5.64 -10.66 14.11
CA ASP A 241 5.37 -9.46 14.92
C ASP A 241 5.28 -8.13 14.13
N ALA A 242 5.24 -8.18 12.80
CA ALA A 242 5.05 -7.02 11.95
C ALA A 242 3.66 -6.38 12.15
N ALA A 243 2.60 -7.19 12.31
CA ALA A 243 1.24 -6.68 12.47
C ALA A 243 1.10 -5.80 13.72
N ARG A 244 1.50 -6.31 14.89
CA ARG A 244 1.42 -5.56 16.17
C ARG A 244 2.22 -4.26 16.11
N SER A 245 3.36 -4.28 15.42
CA SER A 245 4.22 -3.11 15.21
C SER A 245 3.49 -2.04 14.41
N LEU A 246 2.92 -2.40 13.26
CA LEU A 246 2.15 -1.49 12.40
C LEU A 246 0.93 -0.91 13.10
N VAL A 247 0.22 -1.75 13.87
CA VAL A 247 -0.92 -1.32 14.70
C VAL A 247 -0.45 -0.31 15.76
N GLY A 248 0.69 -0.55 16.41
CA GLY A 248 1.31 0.37 17.35
C GLY A 248 1.69 1.71 16.73
N ASN A 249 2.22 1.72 15.50
CA ASN A 249 2.51 2.95 14.75
C ASN A 249 1.22 3.75 14.49
N LEU A 250 0.19 3.11 13.94
CA LEU A 250 -1.03 3.83 13.55
C LEU A 250 -1.87 4.29 14.76
N ALA A 251 -1.84 3.52 15.85
CA ALA A 251 -2.48 3.88 17.12
C ALA A 251 -1.82 5.08 17.83
N HIS A 252 -0.56 5.39 17.51
CA HIS A 252 0.17 6.45 18.19
C HIS A 252 -0.48 7.83 17.96
N PRO A 253 -0.77 8.64 19.00
CA PRO A 253 -1.50 9.91 18.86
C PRO A 253 -0.90 10.92 17.88
N LEU A 254 0.42 10.93 17.71
CA LEU A 254 1.11 11.81 16.74
C LEU A 254 0.89 11.41 15.28
N ASN A 255 0.46 10.18 15.02
CA ASN A 255 0.17 9.67 13.68
C ASN A 255 -1.33 9.73 13.35
N ARG A 256 -2.19 10.05 14.32
CA ARG A 256 -3.65 10.07 14.14
C ARG A 256 -4.08 10.99 12.99
N PRO A 257 -4.85 10.50 12.02
CA PRO A 257 -5.27 11.29 10.86
C PRO A 257 -6.22 12.43 11.26
N LEU A 258 -6.01 13.60 10.65
CA LEU A 258 -6.86 14.77 10.74
C LEU A 258 -7.45 15.07 9.36
N TYR A 259 -8.74 14.84 9.21
CA TYR A 259 -9.48 15.14 7.98
C TYR A 259 -9.89 16.62 7.92
N ASP A 260 -9.65 17.27 6.78
CA ASP A 260 -10.08 18.64 6.48
C ASP A 260 -11.26 18.57 5.51
N ALA A 261 -12.47 18.83 6.00
CA ALA A 261 -13.69 18.74 5.20
C ALA A 261 -13.75 19.75 4.05
N ALA A 262 -13.12 20.92 4.20
CA ALA A 262 -13.09 21.93 3.14
C ALA A 262 -12.17 21.51 1.98
N LYS A 263 -11.10 20.78 2.27
CA LYS A 263 -10.19 20.23 1.26
C LYS A 263 -10.56 18.82 0.82
N GLY A 264 -11.39 18.13 1.59
CA GLY A 264 -11.81 16.77 1.32
C GLY A 264 -10.68 15.74 1.41
N ARG A 265 -9.71 15.94 2.31
CA ARG A 265 -8.55 15.04 2.45
C ARG A 265 -7.93 15.12 3.83
N VAL A 266 -7.07 14.15 4.16
CA VAL A 266 -6.27 14.14 5.38
C VAL A 266 -5.11 15.13 5.26
N VAL A 267 -5.00 16.06 6.21
CA VAL A 267 -4.01 17.17 6.17
C VAL A 267 -2.93 17.08 7.26
N ALA A 268 -3.12 16.21 8.25
CA ALA A 268 -2.16 15.91 9.31
C ALA A 268 -2.36 14.47 9.81
N GLY A 269 -1.33 13.88 10.41
CA GLY A 269 -1.30 12.44 10.67
C GLY A 269 -1.34 11.64 9.39
N TYR A 270 -1.70 10.36 9.48
CA TYR A 270 -1.65 9.40 8.39
C TYR A 270 -2.84 8.46 8.52
N ALA A 271 -3.65 8.30 7.46
CA ALA A 271 -4.67 7.25 7.44
C ALA A 271 -4.09 5.93 6.92
N ILE A 272 -2.97 5.97 6.20
CA ILE A 272 -2.28 4.80 5.65
C ILE A 272 -0.83 4.82 6.13
N LEU A 273 -0.30 3.67 6.54
CA LEU A 273 1.12 3.47 6.74
C LEU A 273 1.61 2.35 5.83
N GLN A 274 2.61 2.67 5.03
CA GLN A 274 3.31 1.73 4.19
C GLN A 274 4.57 1.27 4.91
N PRO A 275 4.74 -0.04 5.17
CA PRO A 275 6.01 -0.59 5.61
C PRO A 275 7.01 -0.61 4.46
N ARG A 276 8.27 -0.88 4.77
CA ARG A 276 9.26 -1.16 3.73
C ARG A 276 8.87 -2.44 2.98
N ALA A 277 9.06 -2.44 1.67
CA ALA A 277 8.98 -3.65 0.86
C ALA A 277 10.42 -4.08 0.55
N SER A 278 10.80 -5.27 1.02
CA SER A 278 12.10 -5.88 0.74
C SER A 278 11.91 -7.08 -0.18
N ILE A 279 12.88 -7.30 -1.07
CA ILE A 279 12.89 -8.46 -1.96
C ILE A 279 13.41 -9.67 -1.20
N SER A 280 12.78 -10.83 -1.35
CA SER A 280 13.25 -12.07 -0.74
C SER A 280 14.67 -12.44 -1.19
N LEU A 281 15.44 -13.09 -0.31
CA LEU A 281 16.81 -13.54 -0.62
C LEU A 281 16.83 -14.52 -1.80
N THR A 282 15.82 -15.37 -1.91
CA THR A 282 15.66 -16.31 -3.02
C THR A 282 15.47 -15.58 -4.34
N SER A 283 14.65 -14.54 -4.37
CA SER A 283 14.31 -13.81 -5.59
C SER A 283 15.42 -12.87 -6.04
N ALA A 284 16.16 -12.30 -5.10
CA ALA A 284 17.34 -11.49 -5.36
C ALA A 284 18.46 -12.25 -6.11
N ALA A 285 18.50 -13.58 -5.98
CA ALA A 285 19.54 -14.41 -6.58
C ALA A 285 19.18 -14.99 -7.96
N LEU A 286 17.95 -14.81 -8.44
CA LEU A 286 17.43 -15.49 -9.64
C LEU A 286 18.08 -15.04 -10.95
N SER A 287 18.55 -13.79 -11.03
CA SER A 287 19.12 -13.25 -12.26
C SER A 287 20.19 -12.18 -11.99
N ARG A 288 21.06 -11.93 -12.98
CA ARG A 288 22.03 -10.83 -12.90
C ARG A 288 21.34 -9.46 -12.77
N PHE A 289 20.15 -9.31 -13.35
CA PHE A 289 19.35 -8.10 -13.21
C PHE A 289 18.90 -7.90 -11.76
N THR A 290 18.32 -8.93 -11.14
CA THR A 290 17.89 -8.86 -9.73
C THR A 290 19.08 -8.65 -8.80
N GLN A 291 20.22 -9.30 -9.02
CA GLN A 291 21.43 -9.06 -8.20
C GLN A 291 21.94 -7.61 -8.28
N LEU A 292 21.80 -6.94 -9.43
CA LEU A 292 22.22 -5.54 -9.59
C LEU A 292 21.20 -4.56 -8.98
N PHE A 293 19.91 -4.88 -9.07
CA PHE A 293 18.82 -3.97 -8.67
C PHE A 293 18.26 -4.23 -7.26
N ALA A 294 18.46 -5.41 -6.68
CA ALA A 294 17.87 -5.77 -5.40
C ALA A 294 18.52 -5.04 -4.21
N GLY A 295 19.68 -4.42 -4.40
CA GLY A 295 20.37 -3.69 -3.35
C GLY A 295 20.77 -4.60 -2.18
N GLU A 296 20.66 -4.08 -0.95
CA GLU A 296 20.81 -4.88 0.26
C GLU A 296 19.54 -5.73 0.48
N THR A 297 19.72 -7.05 0.51
CA THR A 297 18.64 -8.02 0.63
C THR A 297 18.70 -8.74 1.96
N GLY A 298 17.54 -9.17 2.45
CA GLY A 298 17.38 -9.73 3.79
C GLY A 298 16.85 -8.72 4.81
N LEU A 299 16.64 -9.19 6.05
CA LEU A 299 16.20 -8.35 7.16
C LEU A 299 17.45 -7.73 7.81
N ASP A 300 17.51 -6.40 7.85
CA ASP A 300 18.54 -5.69 8.62
C ASP A 300 18.02 -5.44 10.05
N PRO A 301 18.51 -6.15 11.07
CA PRO A 301 18.04 -6.00 12.44
C PRO A 301 18.58 -4.75 13.14
N TYR A 302 19.55 -4.05 12.53
CA TYR A 302 20.28 -2.93 13.14
C TYR A 302 19.84 -1.58 12.59
N THR A 303 19.50 -1.49 11.30
CA THR A 303 19.04 -0.24 10.69
C THR A 303 17.54 -0.07 10.82
N ARG A 304 17.12 0.75 11.80
CA ARG A 304 15.71 1.10 12.03
C ARG A 304 15.23 2.31 11.20
N GLU A 305 16.16 3.09 10.68
CA GLU A 305 15.87 4.34 10.00
C GLU A 305 16.53 4.35 8.63
N VAL A 306 15.70 4.29 7.59
CA VAL A 306 16.11 4.41 6.19
C VAL A 306 15.53 5.70 5.65
N SER A 307 16.35 6.48 4.95
CA SER A 307 15.90 7.73 4.36
C SER A 307 14.97 7.46 3.19
N ASP A 308 13.82 8.14 3.20
CA ASP A 308 12.91 8.22 2.06
C ASP A 308 12.69 9.69 1.75
N LEU A 309 12.96 10.07 0.50
CA LEU A 309 12.93 11.47 0.07
C LEU A 309 11.59 12.13 0.42
N TYR A 310 10.49 11.47 0.12
CA TYR A 310 9.16 12.06 0.29
C TYR A 310 8.79 12.16 1.77
N GLN A 311 9.09 11.13 2.55
CA GLN A 311 8.86 11.08 3.98
C GLN A 311 9.74 12.10 4.73
N ASP A 312 10.99 12.25 4.36
CA ASP A 312 11.93 13.12 5.07
C ASP A 312 11.67 14.59 4.74
N LEU A 313 11.50 14.90 3.45
CA LEU A 313 11.27 16.25 2.99
C LEU A 313 9.82 16.71 3.20
N PHE A 314 8.84 15.92 2.75
CA PHE A 314 7.41 16.27 2.79
C PHE A 314 6.68 15.67 3.99
N GLY A 315 7.18 14.60 4.59
CA GLY A 315 6.46 13.90 5.66
C GLY A 315 5.26 13.15 5.12
N GLU A 316 5.38 12.62 3.90
CA GLU A 316 4.37 11.85 3.19
C GLU A 316 5.10 10.70 2.49
N GLY A 317 4.56 9.49 2.58
CA GLY A 317 5.07 8.33 1.85
C GLY A 317 4.33 8.15 0.53
N SER A 318 4.70 7.09 -0.19
CA SER A 318 3.95 6.59 -1.34
C SER A 318 3.27 5.30 -0.94
N PHE A 319 1.97 5.14 -1.19
CA PHE A 319 1.27 3.87 -0.99
C PHE A 319 1.33 3.03 -2.27
N ILE A 320 1.69 1.76 -2.15
CA ILE A 320 1.83 0.78 -3.25
C ILE A 320 0.83 -0.38 -3.12
N GLY A 321 -0.24 -0.19 -2.36
CA GLY A 321 -1.29 -1.20 -2.19
C GLY A 321 -1.00 -2.27 -1.15
N LYS A 322 0.06 -2.08 -0.34
CA LYS A 322 0.47 -2.95 0.76
C LYS A 322 0.75 -2.11 2.01
N GLY A 323 0.16 -2.47 3.14
CA GLY A 323 0.35 -1.74 4.39
C GLY A 323 -0.89 -1.73 5.29
N ILE A 324 -0.87 -0.88 6.31
CA ILE A 324 -1.97 -0.74 7.28
C ILE A 324 -2.73 0.56 7.07
N TYR A 325 -4.04 0.56 7.26
CA TYR A 325 -4.85 1.78 7.24
C TYR A 325 -5.96 1.80 8.29
N ASP A 326 -6.38 3.01 8.66
CA ASP A 326 -7.57 3.27 9.49
C ASP A 326 -8.81 3.25 8.62
N VAL A 327 -9.69 2.28 8.88
CA VAL A 327 -10.88 2.03 8.05
C VAL A 327 -11.73 3.30 7.92
N ASP A 328 -11.96 4.02 9.03
CA ASP A 328 -12.83 5.19 9.01
C ASP A 328 -12.17 6.37 8.30
N ALA A 329 -10.90 6.62 8.60
CA ALA A 329 -10.18 7.75 8.02
C ALA A 329 -9.88 7.55 6.53
N PHE A 330 -9.57 6.31 6.13
CA PHE A 330 -9.37 5.94 4.73
C PHE A 330 -10.66 6.16 3.95
N ARG A 331 -11.77 5.57 4.40
CA ARG A 331 -13.09 5.73 3.76
C ARG A 331 -13.53 7.18 3.67
N GLN A 332 -13.39 7.95 4.75
CA GLN A 332 -13.71 9.38 4.75
C GLN A 332 -12.92 10.17 3.69
N ALA A 333 -11.72 9.72 3.36
CA ALA A 333 -10.86 10.34 2.36
C ALA A 333 -11.16 9.90 0.93
N VAL A 334 -11.54 8.64 0.69
CA VAL A 334 -11.57 8.06 -0.66
C VAL A 334 -12.95 7.65 -1.17
N ASP A 335 -13.92 7.34 -0.30
CA ASP A 335 -15.23 6.81 -0.72
C ASP A 335 -15.92 7.79 -1.69
N GLY A 336 -16.34 7.28 -2.86
CA GLY A 336 -17.04 8.06 -3.90
C GLY A 336 -16.22 9.13 -4.62
N ARG A 337 -14.89 9.19 -4.42
CA ARG A 337 -14.01 10.18 -5.05
C ARG A 337 -13.59 9.80 -6.47
N PHE A 338 -13.46 8.51 -6.70
CA PHE A 338 -12.84 7.98 -7.89
C PHE A 338 -13.90 7.48 -8.86
N PRO A 339 -13.80 7.84 -10.15
CA PRO A 339 -14.67 7.28 -11.16
C PRO A 339 -14.45 5.77 -11.28
N GLU A 340 -15.55 5.07 -11.56
CA GLU A 340 -15.52 3.65 -11.87
C GLU A 340 -14.85 3.39 -13.23
N ASN A 341 -14.12 2.28 -13.34
CA ASN A 341 -13.49 1.73 -14.54
C ASN A 341 -12.49 2.67 -15.25
N LEU A 342 -11.99 3.70 -14.58
CA LEU A 342 -11.05 4.67 -15.17
C LEU A 342 -9.62 4.54 -14.63
N ILE A 343 -9.46 4.10 -13.38
CA ILE A 343 -8.17 4.14 -12.68
C ILE A 343 -7.62 2.72 -12.57
N LEU A 344 -6.50 2.48 -13.25
CA LEU A 344 -5.81 1.20 -13.20
C LEU A 344 -5.03 1.00 -11.89
N SER A 345 -4.27 2.02 -11.48
CA SER A 345 -3.53 2.04 -10.19
C SER A 345 -4.08 3.15 -9.31
N HIS A 346 -4.67 2.75 -8.19
CA HIS A 346 -5.36 3.62 -7.25
C HIS A 346 -4.48 3.99 -6.06
N ASP A 347 -3.48 3.17 -5.72
CA ASP A 347 -2.73 3.26 -4.46
C ASP A 347 -2.09 4.64 -4.24
N LEU A 348 -1.43 5.19 -5.27
CA LEU A 348 -0.82 6.51 -5.20
C LEU A 348 -1.87 7.63 -5.05
N LEU A 349 -3.00 7.52 -5.76
CA LEU A 349 -4.07 8.52 -5.66
C LEU A 349 -4.72 8.49 -4.28
N GLU A 350 -4.99 7.31 -3.75
CA GLU A 350 -5.51 7.11 -2.40
C GLU A 350 -4.57 7.71 -1.37
N SER A 351 -3.26 7.50 -1.51
CA SER A 351 -2.28 8.13 -0.61
C SER A 351 -2.30 9.66 -0.66
N GLY A 352 -2.65 10.27 -1.79
CA GLY A 352 -2.80 11.73 -1.90
C GLY A 352 -3.99 12.29 -1.10
N TYR A 353 -5.09 11.53 -0.99
CA TYR A 353 -6.28 11.92 -0.22
C TYR A 353 -6.21 11.47 1.24
N ALA A 354 -5.86 10.21 1.48
CA ALA A 354 -5.80 9.59 2.80
C ALA A 354 -4.52 9.93 3.56
N ARG A 355 -3.49 10.41 2.85
CA ARG A 355 -2.15 10.71 3.35
C ARG A 355 -1.46 9.48 3.94
N SER A 356 -0.40 9.03 3.27
CA SER A 356 0.42 7.91 3.74
C SER A 356 1.74 8.37 4.38
N ALA A 357 2.37 7.46 5.13
CA ALA A 357 3.76 7.57 5.55
C ALA A 357 4.48 6.22 5.48
N LEU A 358 5.81 6.30 5.36
CA LEU A 358 6.69 5.13 5.43
C LEU A 358 6.97 4.74 6.89
N VAL A 359 6.86 3.44 7.19
CA VAL A 359 7.36 2.81 8.42
C VAL A 359 8.68 2.15 8.08
N THR A 360 9.79 2.73 8.54
CA THR A 360 11.15 2.36 8.13
C THR A 360 11.71 1.13 8.85
N ASP A 361 11.11 0.76 9.98
CA ASP A 361 11.54 -0.32 10.88
C ASP A 361 10.57 -1.52 10.89
N VAL A 362 9.71 -1.63 9.88
CA VAL A 362 8.90 -2.82 9.60
C VAL A 362 9.04 -3.17 8.13
N ASP A 363 9.36 -4.43 7.86
CA ASP A 363 9.45 -4.97 6.50
C ASP A 363 8.23 -5.83 6.18
N LEU A 364 7.79 -5.74 4.93
CA LEU A 364 7.03 -6.75 4.21
C LEU A 364 7.98 -7.36 3.17
N ILE A 365 7.89 -8.67 2.96
CA ILE A 365 8.78 -9.38 2.04
C ILE A 365 8.00 -9.75 0.78
N GLU A 366 8.54 -9.39 -0.37
CA GLU A 366 8.01 -9.73 -1.69
C GLU A 366 8.74 -10.96 -2.24
N GLU A 367 7.96 -11.94 -2.74
CA GLU A 367 8.47 -13.12 -3.46
C GLU A 367 8.70 -12.88 -4.95
#